data_AF-A0A9E0RU07-F1
#
_entry.id   AF-A0A9E0RU07-F1
#
_cell.length_a   1.000
_cell.length_b   1.000
_cell.length_c   1.000
_cell.angle_alpha   90.00
_cell.angle_beta   90.00
_cell.angle_gamma   90.00
#
_symmetry.space_group_name_H-M   'P 1'
#
loop_
_entity.id
_entity.type
_entity.pdbx_description
1 polymer ?
#
loop_
_entity_poly.entity_id
_entity_poly.type
_entity_poly.pdbx_seq_one_letter_code
_entity_poly.pdbx_strand_id
1 'polypeptide(L)'
;MGWLVAAGLSFGWLAACESRPAETVETAALEAVSAPVETAVIEPGPGDRMPSGRDIGVRSAVVAPTAAAATAHPLATQVALDVMKDGGSAVDAAIAANAMLGLVEPTGNGIGGDLFAMVWDPKTNKLYGYNGSGRSPIGTSLADMQAAADAFMDGEEIPPFGSAPVTVPGTVDGWYA
;
A
#
# COMPACT_ATOMS: atom_id res chain seq x y z
N MET A 1 19.93 -3.22 -2.85
CA MET A 1 18.71 -4.06 -2.86
C MET A 1 17.69 -3.42 -1.95
N GLY A 2 16.64 -2.82 -2.51
CA GLY A 2 15.69 -2.02 -1.74
C GLY A 2 14.56 -2.85 -1.12
N TRP A 3 13.97 -2.36 -0.04
CA TRP A 3 12.69 -2.86 0.49
C TRP A 3 11.55 -2.20 -0.29
N LEU A 4 10.46 -2.91 -0.58
CA LEU A 4 9.23 -2.32 -1.10
C LEU A 4 8.07 -2.79 -0.23
N VAL A 5 7.33 -1.84 0.35
CA VAL A 5 6.11 -2.10 1.10
C VAL A 5 4.98 -1.42 0.37
N ALA A 6 3.97 -2.17 -0.05
CA ALA A 6 2.71 -1.64 -0.53
C ALA A 6 1.60 -1.98 0.46
N ALA A 7 0.87 -1.00 0.97
CA ALA A 7 -0.29 -1.20 1.84
C ALA A 7 -1.50 -0.49 1.24
N GLY A 8 -2.66 -1.14 1.26
CA GLY A 8 -3.87 -0.61 0.65
C GLY A 8 -5.13 -0.99 1.38
N LEU A 9 -6.03 -0.02 1.50
CA LEU A 9 -7.48 -0.22 1.66
C LEU A 9 -8.20 0.64 0.62
N SER A 10 -9.41 0.20 0.28
CA SER A 10 -10.40 0.57 -0.73
C SER A 10 -10.27 1.86 -1.58
N PHE A 11 -9.52 2.90 -1.19
CA PHE A 11 -9.31 4.11 -1.99
C PHE A 11 -7.88 4.71 -1.96
N GLY A 12 -6.89 4.07 -1.32
CA GLY A 12 -5.53 4.61 -1.22
C GLY A 12 -4.44 3.54 -1.33
N TRP A 13 -3.48 3.75 -2.22
CA TRP A 13 -2.24 2.98 -2.28
C TRP A 13 -1.15 3.73 -1.52
N LEU A 14 -0.55 3.07 -0.54
CA LEU A 14 0.67 3.49 0.13
C LEU A 14 1.82 2.63 -0.38
N ALA A 15 2.90 3.25 -0.86
CA ALA A 15 4.13 2.55 -1.18
C ALA A 15 5.32 3.22 -0.49
N ALA A 16 6.18 2.43 0.16
CA ALA A 16 7.45 2.88 0.75
C ALA A 16 8.60 2.00 0.25
N CYS A 17 9.72 2.62 -0.12
CA CYS A 17 10.92 1.92 -0.58
C CYS A 17 12.18 2.56 -0.01
N GLU A 18 13.15 1.74 0.39
CA GLU A 18 14.43 2.20 0.94
C GLU A 18 15.60 1.33 0.46
N SER A 19 16.72 1.97 0.10
CA SER A 19 18.00 1.36 -0.24
C SER A 19 19.06 1.67 0.84
N ARG A 20 19.84 0.66 1.27
CA ARG A 20 20.99 0.86 2.19
C ARG A 20 22.23 1.39 1.44
N PRO A 21 23.14 2.14 2.11
CA PRO A 21 24.40 2.56 1.50
C PRO A 21 25.22 1.36 1.04
N ALA A 22 25.82 1.48 -0.15
CA ALA A 22 26.50 0.42 -0.84
C ALA A 22 27.69 -0.13 -0.03
N GLU A 23 27.73 -1.45 0.19
CA GLU A 23 29.03 -2.13 0.22
C GLU A 23 29.70 -1.85 -1.12
N THR A 24 30.96 -1.42 -1.08
CA THR A 24 31.76 -1.06 -2.26
C THR A 24 31.87 -2.26 -3.19
N VAL A 25 31.01 -2.32 -4.20
CA VAL A 25 31.16 -3.24 -5.32
C VAL A 25 32.25 -2.66 -6.21
N GLU A 26 33.34 -3.42 -6.33
CA GLU A 26 34.46 -3.15 -7.24
C GLU A 26 33.94 -2.91 -8.66
N THR A 27 34.29 -1.76 -9.24
CA THR A 27 33.84 -1.33 -10.55
C THR A 27 34.49 -2.18 -11.64
N ALA A 28 33.92 -3.36 -11.92
CA ALA A 28 34.21 -4.06 -13.16
C ALA A 28 33.56 -3.28 -14.31
N ALA A 29 34.39 -2.86 -15.27
CA ALA A 29 33.95 -2.14 -16.46
C ALA A 29 32.84 -2.92 -17.18
N LEU A 30 31.63 -2.36 -17.21
CA LEU A 30 30.52 -2.88 -18.00
C LEU A 30 30.83 -2.64 -19.48
N GLU A 31 31.14 -3.71 -20.20
CA GLU A 31 31.06 -3.69 -21.66
C GLU A 31 29.61 -3.41 -22.07
N ALA A 32 29.44 -2.50 -23.03
CA ALA A 32 28.15 -2.12 -23.56
C ALA A 32 27.50 -3.32 -24.27
N VAL A 33 26.52 -3.95 -23.63
CA VAL A 33 25.58 -4.85 -24.31
C VAL A 33 24.66 -3.98 -25.16
N SER A 34 25.06 -3.75 -26.41
CA SER A 34 24.29 -3.05 -27.44
C SER A 34 23.30 -4.00 -28.13
N ALA A 35 22.44 -4.68 -27.35
CA ALA A 35 21.29 -5.35 -27.92
C ALA A 35 20.16 -4.32 -28.05
N PRO A 36 19.51 -4.16 -29.22
CA PRO A 36 18.33 -3.32 -29.33
C PRO A 36 17.25 -3.93 -28.43
N VAL A 37 16.86 -3.21 -27.38
CA VAL A 37 15.67 -3.54 -26.60
C VAL A 37 14.49 -3.28 -27.52
N GLU A 38 13.85 -4.36 -27.97
CA GLU A 38 12.60 -4.26 -28.70
C GLU A 38 11.54 -3.68 -27.74
N THR A 39 11.25 -2.39 -27.91
CA THR A 39 10.19 -1.72 -27.15
C THR A 39 8.86 -2.23 -27.67
N ALA A 40 8.38 -3.33 -27.10
CA ALA A 40 7.00 -3.73 -27.28
C ALA A 40 6.10 -2.55 -26.87
N VAL A 41 5.23 -2.10 -27.77
CA VAL A 41 4.19 -1.14 -27.46
C VAL A 41 3.22 -1.84 -26.50
N ILE A 42 3.33 -1.54 -25.21
CA ILE A 42 2.37 -2.01 -24.22
C ILE A 42 1.15 -1.11 -24.37
N GLU A 43 0.04 -1.71 -24.82
CA GLU A 43 -1.26 -1.03 -24.82
C GLU A 43 -1.58 -0.60 -23.38
N PRO A 44 -1.76 0.71 -23.12
CA PRO A 44 -1.97 1.20 -21.77
C PRO A 44 -3.24 0.55 -21.18
N GLY A 45 -3.09 -0.08 -20.02
CA GLY A 45 -4.19 -0.65 -19.27
C GLY A 45 -5.05 0.42 -18.58
N PRO A 46 -6.22 0.06 -18.04
CA PRO A 46 -7.03 0.98 -17.25
C PRO A 46 -6.23 1.52 -16.06
N GLY A 47 -5.92 2.82 -16.07
CA GLY A 47 -5.08 3.47 -15.04
C GLY A 47 -3.68 3.87 -15.53
N ASP A 48 -3.25 3.34 -16.68
CA ASP A 48 -2.05 3.85 -17.34
C ASP A 48 -2.33 5.26 -17.86
N ARG A 49 -1.38 6.17 -17.61
CA ARG A 49 -1.53 7.55 -18.08
C ARG A 49 -1.33 7.56 -19.58
N MET A 50 -2.42 7.83 -20.31
CA MET A 50 -2.44 7.95 -21.77
C MET A 50 -1.20 8.73 -22.25
N PRO A 51 -0.34 8.13 -23.10
CA PRO A 51 0.79 8.85 -23.68
C PRO A 51 0.22 10.00 -24.50
N SER A 52 0.49 11.23 -24.13
CA SER A 52 0.13 12.42 -24.93
C SER A 52 1.03 12.55 -26.17
N GLY A 53 1.38 11.44 -26.82
CA GLY A 53 2.38 11.37 -27.88
C GLY A 53 3.81 11.66 -27.42
N ARG A 54 4.14 11.48 -26.14
CA ARG A 54 5.52 11.57 -25.62
C ARG A 54 5.88 10.27 -24.93
N ASP A 55 7.10 9.78 -25.20
CA ASP A 55 7.71 8.61 -24.53
C ASP A 55 8.04 8.88 -23.05
N ILE A 56 7.79 10.09 -22.57
CA ILE A 56 7.93 10.51 -21.18
C ILE A 56 6.57 10.97 -20.67
N GLY A 57 6.15 10.46 -19.51
CA GLY A 57 4.93 10.91 -18.84
C GLY A 57 4.90 12.44 -18.71
N VAL A 58 3.69 13.02 -18.73
CA VAL A 58 3.47 14.49 -18.67
C VAL A 58 3.97 15.17 -17.38
N ARG A 59 4.45 14.39 -16.40
CA ARG A 59 5.11 14.87 -15.18
C ARG A 59 6.44 14.14 -15.05
N SER A 60 7.49 14.89 -14.71
CA SER A 60 8.80 14.32 -14.40
C SER A 60 8.66 13.29 -13.27
N ALA A 61 9.26 12.11 -13.44
CA ALA A 61 9.33 11.12 -12.38
C ALA A 61 10.12 11.69 -11.19
N VAL A 62 9.62 11.46 -9.99
CA VAL A 62 10.39 11.74 -8.78
C VAL A 62 11.46 10.66 -8.66
N VAL A 63 12.72 11.06 -8.70
CA VAL A 63 13.87 10.16 -8.52
C VAL A 63 14.44 10.41 -7.13
N ALA A 64 14.45 9.37 -6.30
CA ALA A 64 15.06 9.42 -4.98
C ALA A 64 16.05 8.24 -4.84
N PRO A 65 17.35 8.51 -4.63
CA PRO A 65 18.38 7.47 -4.66
C PRO A 65 18.34 6.54 -3.43
N THR A 66 17.84 7.05 -2.30
CA THR A 66 17.89 6.34 -1.01
C THR A 66 16.52 5.83 -0.58
N ALA A 67 15.49 6.67 -0.62
CA ALA A 67 14.16 6.27 -0.19
C ALA A 67 13.05 7.05 -0.89
N ALA A 68 11.90 6.41 -1.07
CA ALA A 68 10.71 7.04 -1.63
C ALA A 68 9.45 6.60 -0.88
N ALA A 69 8.50 7.51 -0.72
CA ALA A 69 7.17 7.22 -0.21
C ALA A 69 6.11 7.86 -1.12
N ALA A 70 4.99 7.18 -1.32
CA ALA A 70 3.85 7.67 -2.07
C ALA A 70 2.57 7.36 -1.30
N THR A 71 1.76 8.38 -1.03
CA THR A 71 0.46 8.29 -0.34
C THR A 71 -0.54 9.23 -0.99
N ALA A 72 -1.83 9.07 -0.66
CA ALA A 72 -2.89 9.95 -1.14
C ALA A 72 -2.87 11.36 -0.50
N HIS A 73 -2.18 11.55 0.63
CA HIS A 73 -2.12 12.83 1.33
C HIS A 73 -0.66 13.29 1.59
N PRO A 74 -0.24 14.49 1.16
CA PRO A 74 1.17 14.91 1.23
C PRO A 74 1.76 14.91 2.66
N LEU A 75 0.96 15.19 3.70
CA LEU A 75 1.42 15.08 5.09
C LEU A 75 1.76 13.64 5.51
N ALA A 76 1.03 12.64 5.02
CA ALA A 76 1.36 11.24 5.29
C ALA A 76 2.64 10.80 4.56
N THR A 77 2.84 11.28 3.32
CA THR A 77 4.11 11.09 2.61
C THR A 77 5.27 11.73 3.37
N GLN A 78 5.09 12.94 3.91
CA GLN A 78 6.12 13.63 4.70
C GLN A 78 6.49 12.85 5.96
N VAL A 79 5.49 12.36 6.72
CA VAL A 79 5.71 11.53 7.91
C VAL A 79 6.49 10.26 7.57
N ALA A 80 6.14 9.57 6.48
CA ALA A 80 6.87 8.38 6.03
C ALA A 80 8.35 8.70 5.73
N LEU A 81 8.60 9.80 5.03
CA LEU A 81 9.96 10.25 4.70
C LEU A 81 10.75 10.63 5.95
N ASP A 82 10.11 11.26 6.94
CA ASP A 82 10.78 11.65 8.19
C ASP A 82 11.17 10.42 9.03
N VAL A 83 10.30 9.39 9.11
CA VAL A 83 10.65 8.11 9.74
C VAL A 83 11.85 7.43 9.07
N MET A 84 11.90 7.42 7.73
CA MET A 84 13.04 6.85 7.01
C MET A 84 14.33 7.68 7.19
N LYS A 85 14.23 9.02 7.26
CA LYS A 85 15.39 9.89 7.57
C LYS A 85 15.93 9.65 8.97
N ASP A 86 15.06 9.33 9.92
CA ASP A 86 15.41 8.99 11.30
C ASP A 86 15.96 7.55 11.43
N GLY A 87 16.07 6.82 10.33
CA GLY A 87 16.66 5.48 10.25
C GLY A 87 15.66 4.32 10.44
N GLY A 88 14.36 4.61 10.39
CA GLY A 88 13.31 3.61 10.35
C GLY A 88 13.24 2.90 8.99
N SER A 89 12.74 1.66 8.98
CA SER A 89 12.58 0.88 7.76
C SER A 89 11.38 1.32 6.91
N ALA A 90 11.30 0.81 5.68
CA ALA A 90 10.12 0.98 4.82
C ALA A 90 8.81 0.49 5.48
N VAL A 91 8.87 -0.51 6.39
CA VAL A 91 7.69 -0.99 7.13
C VAL A 91 7.30 0.02 8.22
N ASP A 92 8.28 0.53 8.99
CA ASP A 92 8.04 1.56 10.01
C ASP A 92 7.43 2.83 9.39
N ALA A 93 7.96 3.24 8.24
CA ALA A 93 7.47 4.37 7.47
C ALA A 93 6.04 4.15 6.97
N ALA A 94 5.71 2.92 6.55
CA ALA A 94 4.37 2.58 6.10
C ALA A 94 3.35 2.60 7.25
N ILE A 95 3.72 2.09 8.44
CA ILE A 95 2.88 2.15 9.65
C ILE A 95 2.63 3.60 10.05
N ALA A 96 3.67 4.43 10.09
CA ALA A 96 3.55 5.85 10.43
C ALA A 96 2.68 6.62 9.42
N ALA A 97 2.83 6.32 8.12
CA ALA A 97 1.98 6.90 7.09
C ALA A 97 0.51 6.48 7.25
N ASN A 98 0.24 5.19 7.51
CA ASN A 98 -1.13 4.69 7.72
C ASN A 98 -1.79 5.34 8.95
N ALA A 99 -1.06 5.49 10.06
CA ALA A 99 -1.53 6.22 11.23
C ALA A 99 -1.86 7.68 10.90
N MET A 100 -1.00 8.36 10.12
CA MET A 100 -1.25 9.73 9.68
C MET A 100 -2.48 9.82 8.76
N LEU A 101 -2.63 8.89 7.81
CA LEU A 101 -3.79 8.82 6.92
C LEU A 101 -5.09 8.65 7.70
N GLY A 102 -5.10 7.93 8.82
CA GLY A 102 -6.26 7.87 9.71
C GLY A 102 -6.75 9.23 10.22
N LEU A 103 -5.88 10.24 10.24
CA LEU A 103 -6.21 11.61 10.62
C LEU A 103 -6.56 12.50 9.41
N VAL A 104 -5.74 12.46 8.36
CA VAL A 104 -5.89 13.38 7.21
C VAL A 104 -6.78 12.85 6.09
N GLU A 105 -7.09 11.55 6.11
CA GLU A 105 -7.94 10.87 5.14
C GLU A 105 -8.89 9.88 5.84
N PRO A 106 -9.74 10.35 6.78
CA PRO A 106 -10.49 9.49 7.69
C PRO A 106 -11.61 8.70 7.01
N THR A 107 -11.97 9.03 5.76
CA THR A 107 -13.00 8.33 4.98
C THR A 107 -12.49 7.01 4.37
N GLY A 108 -11.18 6.87 4.20
CA GLY A 108 -10.56 5.69 3.55
C GLY A 108 -9.59 4.92 4.45
N ASN A 109 -9.12 5.53 5.55
CA ASN A 109 -8.11 4.96 6.42
C ASN A 109 -8.46 5.22 7.89
N GLY A 110 -8.06 4.32 8.79
CA GLY A 110 -8.20 4.54 10.23
C GLY A 110 -8.00 3.28 11.06
N ILE A 111 -7.82 3.46 12.37
CA ILE A 111 -7.58 2.38 13.34
C ILE A 111 -8.78 1.41 13.49
N GLY A 112 -9.97 1.84 13.07
CA GLY A 112 -11.19 1.05 13.14
C GLY A 112 -11.45 0.17 11.91
N GLY A 113 -10.51 0.14 10.96
CA GLY A 113 -10.64 -0.64 9.74
C GLY A 113 -9.78 -1.90 9.74
N ASP A 114 -9.37 -2.27 8.53
CA ASP A 114 -8.57 -3.44 8.23
C ASP A 114 -7.17 -3.05 7.71
N LEU A 115 -6.28 -4.01 7.48
CA LEU A 115 -4.99 -3.74 6.85
C LEU A 115 -4.58 -4.89 5.95
N PHE A 116 -4.14 -4.56 4.75
CA PHE A 116 -3.49 -5.50 3.85
C PHE A 116 -2.13 -4.92 3.47
N ALA A 117 -1.09 -5.75 3.55
CA ALA A 117 0.27 -5.33 3.21
C ALA A 117 0.95 -6.36 2.33
N MET A 118 1.71 -5.87 1.37
CA MET A 118 2.66 -6.64 0.58
C MET A 118 4.05 -6.13 0.93
N VAL A 119 4.92 -7.04 1.37
CA VAL A 119 6.26 -6.71 1.84
C VAL A 119 7.26 -7.53 1.05
N TRP A 120 8.14 -6.85 0.33
CA TRP A 120 9.30 -7.47 -0.29
C TRP A 120 10.48 -7.46 0.68
N ASP A 121 10.97 -8.65 1.04
CA ASP A 121 12.20 -8.80 1.81
C ASP A 121 13.39 -9.07 0.86
N PRO A 122 14.31 -8.10 0.70
CA PRO A 122 15.47 -8.28 -0.15
C PRO A 122 16.49 -9.27 0.42
N LYS A 123 16.46 -9.60 1.72
CA LYS A 123 17.37 -10.59 2.32
C LYS A 123 16.99 -12.01 1.91
N THR A 124 15.70 -12.30 1.92
CA THR A 124 15.18 -13.61 1.51
C THR A 124 14.78 -13.67 0.03
N ASN A 125 14.75 -12.53 -0.66
CA ASN A 125 14.29 -12.39 -2.05
C ASN A 125 12.87 -12.95 -2.23
N LYS A 126 12.00 -12.67 -1.25
CA LYS A 126 10.63 -13.16 -1.18
C LYS A 126 9.64 -12.02 -0.97
N LEU A 127 8.47 -12.20 -1.59
CA LEU A 127 7.29 -11.38 -1.38
C LEU A 127 6.40 -12.02 -0.33
N TYR A 128 6.05 -11.27 0.70
CA TYR A 128 5.10 -11.64 1.74
C TYR A 128 3.82 -10.84 1.56
N GLY A 129 2.69 -11.49 1.81
CA GLY A 129 1.39 -10.84 1.92
C GLY A 129 0.88 -11.00 3.35
N TYR A 130 0.40 -9.92 3.94
CA TYR A 130 -0.27 -9.92 5.24
C TYR A 130 -1.74 -9.52 5.04
N ASN A 131 -2.62 -10.37 5.57
CA ASN A 131 -4.05 -10.12 5.65
C ASN A 131 -4.42 -9.85 7.12
N GLY A 132 -4.58 -8.58 7.45
CA GLY A 132 -5.13 -8.08 8.71
C GLY A 132 -6.56 -7.59 8.54
N SER A 133 -7.38 -8.31 7.79
CA SER A 133 -8.82 -8.06 7.74
C SER A 133 -9.50 -8.53 9.01
N GLY A 134 -10.45 -7.75 9.48
CA GLY A 134 -11.24 -8.02 10.66
C GLY A 134 -12.06 -9.29 10.53
N ARG A 135 -12.20 -10.01 11.64
CA ARG A 135 -13.08 -11.18 11.74
C ARG A 135 -14.51 -10.74 12.05
N SER A 136 -15.48 -11.59 11.72
CA SER A 136 -16.85 -11.43 12.22
C SER A 136 -16.87 -11.42 13.76
N PRO A 137 -17.75 -10.64 14.41
CA PRO A 137 -17.85 -10.63 15.87
C PRO A 137 -18.16 -12.02 16.43
N ILE A 138 -17.57 -12.38 17.58
CA ILE A 138 -17.67 -13.73 18.18
C ILE A 138 -19.11 -14.18 18.47
N GLY A 139 -20.02 -13.24 18.71
CA GLY A 139 -21.42 -13.49 19.03
C GLY A 139 -22.38 -13.40 17.85
N THR A 140 -21.89 -13.17 16.63
CA THR A 140 -22.72 -12.97 15.44
C THR A 140 -22.78 -14.26 14.62
N SER A 141 -24.00 -14.77 14.41
CA SER A 141 -24.24 -15.88 13.49
C SER A 141 -24.61 -15.40 12.08
N LEU A 142 -24.52 -16.30 11.10
CA LEU A 142 -25.00 -16.03 9.74
C LEU A 142 -26.49 -15.69 9.73
N ALA A 143 -27.30 -16.36 10.55
CA ALA A 143 -28.74 -16.12 10.64
C ALA A 143 -29.04 -14.69 11.16
N ASP A 144 -28.24 -14.18 12.09
CA ASP A 144 -28.40 -12.80 12.58
C ASP A 144 -28.10 -11.77 11.48
N MET A 145 -27.06 -12.03 10.67
CA MET A 145 -26.71 -11.16 9.53
C MET A 145 -27.74 -11.23 8.42
N GLN A 146 -28.28 -12.42 8.12
CA GLN A 146 -29.37 -12.59 7.15
C GLN A 146 -30.63 -11.87 7.62
N ALA A 147 -31.02 -12.01 8.89
CA ALA A 147 -32.17 -11.31 9.43
C ALA A 147 -32.00 -9.77 9.38
N ALA A 148 -30.78 -9.27 9.61
CA ALA A 148 -30.47 -7.85 9.48
C ALA A 148 -30.55 -7.35 8.03
N ALA A 149 -30.09 -8.16 7.06
CA ALA A 149 -30.22 -7.87 5.64
C ALA A 149 -31.67 -8.00 5.17
N ASP A 150 -32.43 -9.02 5.57
CA ASP A 150 -33.84 -9.17 5.21
C ASP A 150 -34.68 -7.97 5.71
N ALA A 151 -34.34 -7.43 6.88
CA ALA A 151 -34.97 -6.21 7.41
C ALA A 151 -34.56 -4.93 6.64
N PHE A 152 -33.54 -4.98 5.79
CA PHE A 152 -33.00 -3.85 5.03
C PHE A 152 -32.88 -4.19 3.54
N MET A 153 -33.74 -3.60 2.70
CA MET A 153 -33.75 -3.89 1.27
C MET A 153 -34.00 -5.37 0.94
N ASP A 154 -34.83 -6.05 1.75
CA ASP A 154 -35.27 -7.44 1.53
C ASP A 154 -34.12 -8.44 1.27
N GLY A 155 -32.98 -8.24 1.95
CA GLY A 155 -31.84 -9.16 1.88
C GLY A 155 -30.85 -8.86 0.75
N GLU A 156 -31.09 -7.84 -0.08
CA GLU A 156 -30.20 -7.50 -1.20
C GLU A 156 -28.90 -6.81 -0.76
N GLU A 157 -28.89 -6.17 0.41
CA GLU A 157 -27.74 -5.40 0.89
C GLU A 157 -27.57 -5.52 2.42
N ILE A 158 -26.33 -5.41 2.89
CA ILE A 158 -26.06 -5.24 4.32
C ILE A 158 -26.37 -3.78 4.68
N PRO A 159 -27.08 -3.50 5.79
CA PRO A 159 -27.32 -2.14 6.24
C PRO A 159 -26.02 -1.32 6.28
N PRO A 160 -25.91 -0.18 5.59
CA PRO A 160 -24.66 0.60 5.51
C PRO A 160 -24.32 1.32 6.82
N PHE A 161 -25.30 1.42 7.73
CA PHE A 161 -25.16 2.05 9.03
C PHE A 161 -25.59 1.10 10.15
N GLY A 162 -25.01 1.29 11.34
CA GLY A 162 -25.24 0.42 12.48
C GLY A 162 -24.09 -0.58 12.69
N SER A 163 -24.32 -1.61 13.50
CA SER A 163 -23.29 -2.58 13.86
C SER A 163 -23.13 -3.72 12.84
N ALA A 164 -24.13 -3.94 11.98
CA ALA A 164 -24.11 -5.02 11.00
C ALA A 164 -22.90 -4.99 10.03
N PRO A 165 -22.50 -3.84 9.46
CA PRO A 165 -21.35 -3.78 8.54
C PRO A 165 -19.99 -3.72 9.26
N VAL A 166 -19.95 -3.72 10.60
CA VAL A 166 -18.71 -3.50 11.37
C VAL A 166 -18.08 -4.84 11.75
N THR A 167 -16.88 -5.09 11.24
CA THR A 167 -16.01 -6.22 11.63
C THR A 167 -15.19 -5.87 12.88
N VAL A 168 -14.53 -6.86 13.49
CA VAL A 168 -13.53 -6.61 14.54
C VAL A 168 -12.31 -5.95 13.89
N PRO A 169 -11.94 -4.69 14.23
CA PRO A 169 -10.89 -3.97 13.51
C PRO A 169 -9.55 -4.71 13.49
N GLY A 170 -8.95 -4.87 12.30
CA GLY A 170 -7.67 -5.54 12.11
C GLY A 170 -6.47 -4.61 11.87
N THR A 171 -6.69 -3.31 11.60
CA THR A 171 -5.59 -2.37 11.28
C THR A 171 -4.50 -2.33 12.35
N VAL A 172 -4.88 -2.13 13.62
CA VAL A 172 -3.92 -1.97 14.71
C VAL A 172 -3.20 -3.29 15.00
N ASP A 173 -3.90 -4.43 14.94
CA ASP A 173 -3.27 -5.75 15.06
C ASP A 173 -2.20 -5.96 13.98
N GLY A 174 -2.50 -5.52 12.75
CA GLY A 174 -1.57 -5.55 11.62
C GLY A 174 -0.31 -4.70 11.79
N TRP A 175 -0.31 -3.68 12.67
CA TRP A 175 0.89 -2.91 12.96
C TRP A 175 1.89 -3.65 13.87
N TYR A 176 1.45 -4.68 14.60
CA TYR A 176 2.27 -5.46 15.53
C TYR A 176 2.68 -6.84 14.98
N ALA A 177 2.23 -7.19 13.78
CA ALA A 177 2.36 -8.52 13.19
C ALA A 177 3.77 -8.90 12.71
#